data_AF-A0A2G5SHC8-F1
#
_entry.id   AF-A0A2G5SHC8-F1
#
_cell.length_a   1.000
_cell.length_b   1.000
_cell.length_c   1.000
_cell.angle_alpha   90.00
_cell.angle_beta   90.00
_cell.angle_gamma   90.00
#
_symmetry.space_group_name_H-M   'P 1'
#
loop_
_entity.id
_entity.type
_entity.pdbx_description
1 polymer ?
#
loop_
_entity_poly.entity_id
_entity_poly.type
_entity_poly.pdbx_seq_one_letter_code
_entity_poly.pdbx_strand_id
1 'polypeptide(L)'
;MIRIIFENDEIGEEGNFYPHKQILDFHSDSFPEIGVYKIDSSDWNTSGLDKCLQIAHGVRIPKTDAIFLHYSKCLELWNVTKYCEQKEMDKLDAFEKSENFDGYLASVMYIAMFNDLRRLFAKVLSKVDSKEKLKEFLEKHGLEEMSGELMKMAALKFFDLST
;
A
#
# COMPACT_ATOMS: atom_id res chain seq x y z
N MET A 1 -3.30 -27.43 8.33
CA MET A 1 -2.99 -26.72 7.08
C MET A 1 -4.08 -25.69 6.88
N ILE A 2 -3.72 -24.45 6.54
CA ILE A 2 -4.69 -23.40 6.24
C ILE A 2 -4.97 -23.45 4.74
N ARG A 3 -6.24 -23.36 4.37
CA ARG A 3 -6.69 -23.16 2.99
C ARG A 3 -7.32 -21.80 2.89
N ILE A 4 -6.85 -20.96 1.97
CA ILE A 4 -7.52 -19.72 1.62
C ILE A 4 -8.42 -20.01 0.41
N ILE A 5 -9.71 -19.71 0.55
CA ILE A 5 -10.67 -19.77 -0.55
C ILE A 5 -10.98 -18.32 -0.92
N PHE A 6 -10.79 -18.01 -2.19
CA PHE A 6 -11.13 -16.72 -2.78
C PHE A 6 -12.27 -16.92 -3.77
N GLU A 7 -13.31 -16.11 -3.65
CA GLU A 7 -14.45 -16.07 -4.56
C GLU A 7 -14.72 -14.60 -4.91
N ASN A 8 -14.85 -14.32 -6.21
CA ASN A 8 -15.28 -13.03 -6.74
C ASN A 8 -16.37 -13.26 -7.78
N ASP A 9 -17.61 -13.11 -7.34
CA ASP A 9 -18.82 -13.36 -8.12
C ASP A 9 -19.00 -12.37 -9.28
N GLU A 10 -18.46 -11.14 -9.18
CA GLU A 10 -18.63 -10.11 -10.21
C GLU A 10 -17.88 -10.46 -11.50
N ILE A 11 -16.69 -11.05 -11.37
CA ILE A 11 -15.86 -11.48 -12.51
C ILE A 11 -15.84 -13.01 -12.70
N GLY A 12 -16.59 -13.75 -11.87
CA GLY A 12 -16.67 -15.21 -11.91
C GLY A 12 -15.34 -15.90 -11.65
N GLU A 13 -14.51 -15.33 -10.78
CA GLU A 13 -13.18 -15.83 -10.47
C GLU A 13 -13.16 -16.52 -9.11
N GLU A 14 -12.60 -17.74 -9.05
CA GLU A 14 -12.40 -18.49 -7.82
C GLU A 14 -10.96 -19.00 -7.70
N GLY A 15 -10.47 -19.11 -6.47
CA GLY A 15 -9.09 -19.49 -6.19
C GLY A 15 -8.93 -20.27 -4.90
N ASN A 16 -8.01 -21.23 -4.91
CA ASN A 16 -7.63 -21.99 -3.73
C ASN A 16 -6.14 -21.86 -3.49
N PHE A 17 -5.76 -21.34 -2.32
CA PHE A 17 -4.35 -21.16 -1.94
C PHE A 17 -4.02 -21.96 -0.69
N TYR A 18 -2.81 -22.50 -0.65
CA TYR A 18 -2.31 -23.35 0.42
C TYR A 18 -0.99 -22.80 0.99
N PRO A 19 -0.99 -21.59 1.57
CA PRO A 19 0.21 -20.99 2.13
C PRO A 19 0.72 -21.77 3.35
N HIS A 20 2.01 -21.65 3.63
CA HIS A 20 2.59 -22.25 4.83
C HIS A 20 2.13 -21.47 6.06
N LYS A 21 1.38 -22.13 6.96
CA LYS A 21 0.85 -21.51 8.18
C LYS A 21 1.89 -20.75 8.98
N GLN A 22 3.06 -21.34 9.22
CA GLN A 22 4.13 -20.72 10.00
C GLN A 22 4.59 -19.36 9.43
N ILE A 23 4.52 -19.20 8.10
CA ILE A 23 4.87 -17.94 7.44
C ILE A 23 3.76 -16.92 7.64
N LEU A 24 2.50 -17.33 7.51
CA LEU A 24 1.37 -16.44 7.74
C LEU A 24 1.30 -15.98 9.20
N ASP A 25 1.38 -16.91 10.17
CA ASP A 25 1.35 -16.60 11.61
C ASP A 25 2.49 -15.66 12.03
N PHE A 26 3.64 -15.77 11.37
CA PHE A 26 4.77 -14.88 11.64
C PHE A 26 4.48 -13.43 11.20
N HIS A 27 3.54 -13.25 10.27
CA HIS A 27 3.24 -11.98 9.64
C HIS A 27 1.84 -11.42 9.93
N SER A 28 0.92 -12.21 10.46
CA SER A 28 -0.47 -11.82 10.69
C SER A 28 -1.15 -12.76 11.69
N ASP A 29 -1.91 -12.17 12.61
CA ASP A 29 -2.74 -12.88 13.57
C ASP A 29 -4.17 -13.14 13.04
N SER A 30 -4.51 -12.64 11.84
CA SER A 30 -5.88 -12.70 11.32
C SER A 30 -6.29 -14.10 10.83
N PHE A 31 -5.33 -15.00 10.66
CA PHE A 31 -5.58 -16.32 10.09
C PHE A 31 -6.02 -17.35 11.15
N PRO A 32 -7.01 -18.20 10.86
CA PRO A 32 -7.47 -19.23 11.77
C PRO A 32 -6.39 -20.29 12.00
N GLU A 33 -6.37 -20.87 13.19
CA GLU A 33 -5.39 -21.89 13.56
C GLU A 33 -5.45 -23.13 12.64
N ILE A 34 -6.65 -23.57 12.27
CA ILE A 34 -6.88 -24.66 11.32
C ILE A 34 -8.13 -24.34 10.51
N GLY A 35 -8.12 -24.70 9.23
CA GLY A 35 -9.33 -24.72 8.40
C GLY A 35 -9.26 -23.78 7.21
N VAL A 36 -10.38 -23.12 6.95
CA VAL A 36 -10.62 -22.32 5.76
C VAL A 36 -10.69 -20.85 6.13
N TYR A 37 -9.90 -20.01 5.45
CA TYR A 37 -10.05 -18.56 5.45
C TYR A 37 -10.74 -18.16 4.14
N LYS A 38 -11.94 -17.59 4.22
CA LYS A 38 -12.68 -17.16 3.04
C LYS A 38 -12.46 -15.67 2.79
N ILE A 39 -12.17 -15.33 1.54
CA ILE A 39 -12.09 -13.97 1.05
C ILE A 39 -13.19 -13.82 0.01
N ASP A 40 -14.18 -12.99 0.33
CA ASP A 40 -15.26 -12.60 -0.55
C ASP A 40 -15.08 -11.10 -0.82
N SER A 41 -14.53 -10.78 -1.98
CA SER A 41 -14.23 -9.39 -2.35
C SER A 41 -14.21 -9.20 -3.86
N SER A 42 -15.07 -8.31 -4.34
CA SER A 42 -15.17 -7.93 -5.75
C SER A 42 -13.95 -7.16 -6.27
N ASP A 43 -13.21 -6.50 -5.38
CA ASP A 43 -12.01 -5.72 -5.72
C ASP A 43 -10.74 -6.59 -5.86
N TRP A 44 -10.89 -7.91 -5.70
CA TRP A 44 -9.77 -8.85 -5.65
C TRP A 44 -9.70 -9.72 -6.90
N ASN A 45 -8.52 -10.23 -7.22
CA ASN A 45 -8.34 -11.25 -8.25
C ASN A 45 -7.30 -12.28 -7.79
N THR A 46 -7.34 -13.48 -8.36
CA THR A 46 -6.44 -14.57 -7.93
C THR A 46 -4.98 -14.23 -8.17
N SER A 47 -4.67 -13.55 -9.27
CA SER A 47 -3.28 -13.21 -9.63
C SER A 47 -2.64 -12.27 -8.62
N GLY A 48 -3.37 -11.26 -8.16
CA GLY A 48 -2.86 -10.31 -7.18
C GLY A 48 -2.78 -10.94 -5.79
N LEU A 49 -3.75 -11.78 -5.40
CA LEU A 49 -3.70 -12.53 -4.14
C LEU A 49 -2.50 -13.47 -4.11
N ASP A 50 -2.27 -14.23 -5.19
CA ASP A 50 -1.11 -15.10 -5.34
C ASP A 50 0.20 -14.33 -5.14
N LYS A 51 0.35 -13.19 -5.80
CA LYS A 51 1.54 -12.33 -5.66
C LYS A 51 1.70 -11.78 -4.25
N CYS A 52 0.61 -11.38 -3.59
CA CYS A 52 0.63 -10.92 -2.20
C CYS A 52 1.15 -12.02 -1.26
N LEU A 53 0.64 -13.25 -1.42
CA LEU A 53 1.09 -14.42 -0.66
C LEU A 53 2.55 -14.78 -0.98
N GLN A 54 2.97 -14.71 -2.25
CA GLN A 54 4.38 -14.92 -2.62
C GLN A 54 5.31 -13.92 -1.93
N ILE A 55 4.94 -12.63 -1.87
CA ILE A 55 5.72 -11.61 -1.14
C ILE A 55 5.73 -11.95 0.35
N ALA A 56 4.62 -12.40 0.92
CA ALA A 56 4.56 -12.82 2.32
C ALA A 56 5.54 -13.96 2.62
N HIS A 57 5.78 -14.84 1.65
CA HIS A 57 6.78 -15.91 1.67
C HIS A 57 8.22 -15.44 1.35
N GLY A 58 8.46 -14.15 1.17
CA GLY A 58 9.78 -13.58 0.90
C GLY A 58 10.19 -13.54 -0.58
N VAL A 59 9.28 -13.86 -1.50
CA VAL A 59 9.57 -13.77 -2.95
C VAL A 59 9.67 -12.30 -3.35
N ARG A 60 10.75 -11.95 -4.06
CA ARG A 60 10.99 -10.59 -4.57
C ARG A 60 10.35 -10.43 -5.94
N ILE A 61 9.16 -9.85 -5.98
CA ILE A 61 8.46 -9.56 -7.25
C ILE A 61 8.99 -8.25 -7.85
N PRO A 62 9.35 -8.23 -9.16
CA PRO A 62 9.94 -7.05 -9.82
C PRO A 62 9.04 -5.81 -9.86
N LYS A 63 7.71 -6.01 -9.94
CA LYS A 63 6.73 -4.94 -10.01
C LYS A 63 5.70 -5.11 -8.88
N THR A 64 5.57 -4.07 -8.07
CA THR A 64 4.47 -3.92 -7.11
C THR A 64 3.36 -3.09 -7.73
N ASP A 65 2.13 -3.43 -7.40
CA ASP A 65 0.93 -2.66 -7.73
C ASP A 65 0.30 -2.14 -6.42
N ALA A 66 -0.36 -1.00 -6.49
CA ALA A 66 -1.03 -0.38 -5.34
C ALA A 66 -2.07 -1.34 -4.72
N ILE A 67 -2.66 -2.21 -5.53
CA ILE A 67 -3.60 -3.23 -5.07
C ILE A 67 -3.00 -4.19 -4.02
N PHE A 68 -1.68 -4.42 -4.05
CA PHE A 68 -1.02 -5.26 -3.04
C PHE A 68 -1.00 -4.61 -1.66
N LEU A 69 -0.98 -3.27 -1.59
CA LEU A 69 -1.12 -2.57 -0.31
C LEU A 69 -2.50 -2.82 0.28
N HIS A 70 -3.55 -2.74 -0.55
CA HIS A 70 -4.91 -3.07 -0.14
C HIS A 70 -5.00 -4.51 0.39
N TYR A 71 -4.49 -5.49 -0.37
CA TYR A 71 -4.51 -6.89 0.06
C TYR A 71 -3.73 -7.12 1.36
N SER A 72 -2.55 -6.52 1.47
CA SER A 72 -1.71 -6.64 2.66
C SER A 72 -2.39 -6.11 3.92
N LYS A 73 -3.20 -5.04 3.80
CA LYS A 73 -3.95 -4.49 4.92
C LYS A 73 -5.09 -5.41 5.34
N CYS A 74 -5.88 -5.90 4.40
CA CYS A 74 -7.00 -6.80 4.70
C CYS A 74 -6.55 -8.14 5.29
N LEU A 75 -5.35 -8.60 4.94
CA LEU A 75 -4.73 -9.81 5.50
C LEU A 75 -3.80 -9.52 6.69
N GLU A 76 -3.66 -8.25 7.08
CA GLU A 76 -2.73 -7.77 8.11
C GLU A 76 -1.28 -8.23 7.92
N LEU A 77 -0.86 -8.47 6.68
CA LEU A 77 0.49 -8.90 6.30
C LEU A 77 1.46 -7.71 6.31
N TRP A 78 1.93 -7.33 7.49
CA TRP A 78 2.77 -6.14 7.68
C TRP A 78 4.06 -6.17 6.87
N ASN A 79 4.62 -7.35 6.62
CA ASN A 79 5.84 -7.53 5.82
C ASN A 79 5.60 -7.19 4.35
N VAL A 80 4.44 -7.56 3.80
CA VAL A 80 4.04 -7.21 2.44
C VAL A 80 3.82 -5.70 2.33
N THR A 81 3.15 -5.09 3.31
CA THR A 81 2.99 -3.62 3.36
C THR A 81 4.33 -2.92 3.34
N LYS A 82 5.30 -3.38 4.16
CA LYS A 82 6.65 -2.80 4.22
C LYS A 82 7.44 -3.00 2.93
N TYR A 83 7.30 -4.15 2.29
CA TYR A 83 7.91 -4.42 0.99
C TYR A 83 7.36 -3.49 -0.09
N CYS A 84 6.03 -3.36 -0.19
CA CYS A 84 5.40 -2.46 -1.15
C CYS A 84 5.74 -1.00 -0.89
N GLU A 85 5.73 -0.55 0.38
CA GLU A 85 6.16 0.79 0.78
C GLU A 85 7.59 1.09 0.29
N GLN A 86 8.52 0.14 0.46
CA GLN A 86 9.89 0.28 -0.03
C GLN A 86 9.96 0.38 -1.56
N LYS A 87 9.18 -0.44 -2.26
CA LYS A 87 9.15 -0.43 -3.73
C LYS A 87 8.61 0.88 -4.30
N GLU A 88 7.61 1.49 -3.67
CA GLU A 88 7.14 2.82 -4.09
C GLU A 88 8.19 3.90 -3.83
N MET A 89 8.95 3.83 -2.73
CA MET A 89 10.08 4.75 -2.51
C MET A 89 11.17 4.60 -3.58
N ASP A 90 11.54 3.35 -3.93
CA ASP A 90 12.54 3.07 -4.96
C ASP A 90 12.08 3.61 -6.34
N LYS A 91 10.79 3.44 -6.68
CA LYS A 91 10.20 3.99 -7.91
C LYS A 91 10.19 5.52 -7.89
N LEU A 92 9.82 6.13 -6.77
CA LEU A 92 9.80 7.58 -6.62
C LEU A 92 11.18 8.20 -6.93
N ASP A 93 12.25 7.61 -6.39
CA ASP A 93 13.61 8.07 -6.66
C ASP A 93 14.00 7.86 -8.14
N ALA A 94 13.56 6.75 -8.78
CA ALA A 94 13.82 6.49 -10.19
C ALA A 94 13.06 7.43 -11.13
N PHE A 95 11.86 7.88 -10.75
CA PHE A 95 10.99 8.75 -11.56
C PHE A 95 11.26 10.25 -11.36
N GLU A 96 12.13 10.65 -10.43
CA GLU A 96 12.40 12.06 -10.08
C GLU A 96 12.79 12.95 -11.27
N LYS A 97 13.45 12.38 -12.29
CA LYS A 97 13.89 13.11 -13.49
C LYS A 97 12.90 13.04 -14.65
N SER A 98 11.71 12.47 -14.44
CA SER A 98 10.67 12.36 -15.46
C SER A 98 9.95 13.69 -15.66
N GLU A 99 9.56 13.99 -16.91
CA GLU A 99 8.70 15.14 -17.22
C GLU A 99 7.34 15.07 -16.49
N ASN A 100 6.88 13.86 -16.17
CA ASN A 100 5.61 13.62 -15.47
C ASN A 100 5.79 13.44 -13.95
N PHE A 101 6.91 13.89 -13.37
CA PHE A 101 7.20 13.67 -11.96
C PHE A 101 6.15 14.25 -11.03
N ASP A 102 5.64 15.46 -11.28
CA ASP A 102 4.63 16.08 -10.40
C ASP A 102 3.33 15.25 -10.33
N GLY A 103 2.87 14.73 -11.47
CA GLY A 103 1.68 13.85 -11.51
C GLY A 103 1.93 12.53 -10.79
N TYR A 104 3.13 11.95 -10.93
CA TYR A 104 3.51 10.75 -10.21
C TYR A 104 3.68 11.00 -8.71
N LEU A 105 4.27 12.12 -8.31
CA LEU A 105 4.45 12.53 -6.92
C LEU A 105 3.10 12.66 -6.21
N ALA A 106 2.12 13.28 -6.87
CA ALA A 106 0.76 13.41 -6.35
C ALA A 106 0.07 12.04 -6.17
N SER A 107 0.24 11.10 -7.12
CA SER A 107 -0.36 9.77 -6.99
C SER A 107 0.29 8.95 -5.85
N VAL A 108 1.61 9.03 -5.70
CA VAL A 108 2.32 8.38 -4.58
C VAL A 108 1.96 9.04 -3.25
N MET A 109 1.76 10.36 -3.22
CA MET A 109 1.26 11.07 -2.04
C MET A 109 -0.11 10.54 -1.61
N TYR A 110 -1.03 10.39 -2.57
CA TYR A 110 -2.36 9.82 -2.31
C TYR A 110 -2.27 8.39 -1.79
N ILE A 111 -1.47 7.53 -2.42
CA ILE A 111 -1.25 6.15 -1.95
C ILE A 111 -0.73 6.13 -0.52
N ALA A 112 0.27 6.96 -0.21
CA ALA A 112 0.87 7.03 1.11
C ALA A 112 -0.12 7.53 2.17
N MET A 113 -0.93 8.54 1.82
CA MET A 113 -1.97 9.10 2.67
C MET A 113 -3.06 8.08 2.98
N PHE A 114 -3.70 7.54 1.93
CA PHE A 114 -4.79 6.58 2.03
C PHE A 114 -4.36 5.31 2.78
N ASN A 115 -3.08 4.93 2.64
CA ASN A 115 -2.55 3.74 3.29
C ASN A 115 -1.86 3.99 4.64
N ASP A 116 -1.83 5.22 5.15
CA ASP A 116 -1.10 5.61 6.38
C ASP A 116 0.39 5.19 6.38
N LEU A 117 1.04 5.28 5.22
CA LEU A 117 2.43 4.87 5.00
C LEU A 117 3.39 5.99 5.37
N ARG A 118 3.62 6.17 6.68
CA ARG A 118 4.43 7.28 7.23
C ARG A 118 5.82 7.44 6.59
N ARG A 119 6.55 6.35 6.28
CA ARG A 119 7.89 6.48 5.70
C ARG A 119 7.82 6.96 4.25
N LEU A 120 6.89 6.40 3.48
CA LEU A 120 6.64 6.86 2.11
C LEU A 120 6.14 8.30 2.10
N PHE A 121 5.23 8.67 2.99
CA PHE A 121 4.71 10.03 3.08
C PHE A 121 5.81 11.04 3.43
N ALA A 122 6.70 10.73 4.38
CA ALA A 122 7.88 11.55 4.68
C ALA A 122 8.75 11.77 3.44
N LYS A 123 9.02 10.67 2.71
CA LYS A 123 9.84 10.70 1.50
C LYS A 123 9.18 11.56 0.41
N VAL A 124 7.89 11.40 0.18
CA VAL A 124 7.12 12.23 -0.76
C VAL A 124 7.17 13.71 -0.37
N LEU A 125 6.89 14.05 0.89
CA LEU A 125 6.96 15.44 1.38
C LEU A 125 8.35 16.07 1.20
N SER A 126 9.43 15.27 1.32
CA SER A 126 10.79 15.76 1.06
C SER A 126 11.01 16.22 -0.38
N LYS A 127 10.22 15.68 -1.32
CA LYS A 127 10.27 16.00 -2.76
C LYS A 127 9.30 17.11 -3.17
N VAL A 128 8.36 17.49 -2.30
CA VAL A 128 7.47 18.63 -2.55
C VAL A 128 8.28 19.92 -2.44
N ASP A 129 8.29 20.69 -3.53
CA ASP A 129 9.12 21.88 -3.73
C ASP A 129 8.37 23.20 -3.56
N SER A 130 7.03 23.18 -3.60
CA SER A 130 6.22 24.39 -3.42
C SER A 130 5.05 24.18 -2.46
N LYS A 131 4.69 25.29 -1.80
CA LYS A 131 3.57 25.37 -0.88
C LYS A 131 2.24 25.19 -1.60
N GLU A 132 2.15 25.72 -2.81
CA GLU A 132 0.98 25.67 -3.68
C GLU A 132 0.63 24.23 -4.06
N LYS A 133 1.64 23.42 -4.44
CA LYS A 133 1.44 21.99 -4.76
C LYS A 133 0.91 21.22 -3.56
N LEU A 134 1.51 21.43 -2.39
CA LEU A 134 1.05 20.78 -1.16
C LEU A 134 -0.39 21.19 -0.82
N LYS A 135 -0.68 22.49 -0.91
CA LYS A 135 -2.01 23.03 -0.65
C LYS A 135 -3.06 22.43 -1.60
N GLU A 136 -2.80 22.45 -2.89
CA GLU A 136 -3.71 21.92 -3.92
C GLU A 136 -4.00 20.43 -3.67
N PHE A 137 -2.98 19.64 -3.35
CA PHE A 137 -3.17 18.23 -3.01
C PHE A 137 -4.08 18.06 -1.78
N LEU A 138 -3.83 18.80 -0.70
CA LEU A 138 -4.59 18.70 0.56
C LEU A 138 -6.04 19.19 0.40
N GLU A 139 -6.27 20.22 -0.41
CA GLU A 139 -7.62 20.70 -0.74
C GLU A 139 -8.40 19.67 -1.57
N LYS A 140 -7.73 18.97 -2.49
CA LYS A 140 -8.34 17.96 -3.35
C LYS A 140 -8.67 16.66 -2.62
N HIS A 141 -7.81 16.20 -1.74
CA HIS A 141 -7.90 14.88 -1.11
C HIS A 141 -8.34 14.91 0.35
N GLY A 142 -8.47 16.10 0.94
CA GLY A 142 -9.02 16.30 2.27
C GLY A 142 -8.03 16.01 3.40
N LEU A 143 -7.83 17.00 4.29
CA LEU A 143 -7.09 16.80 5.53
C LEU A 143 -7.80 15.84 6.51
N GLU A 144 -9.13 15.74 6.41
CA GLU A 144 -9.97 14.99 7.34
C GLU A 144 -9.77 13.47 7.24
N GLU A 145 -9.38 12.96 6.07
CA GLU A 145 -9.11 11.54 5.85
C GLU A 145 -7.70 11.12 6.31
N MET A 146 -6.84 12.08 6.67
CA MET A 146 -5.48 11.80 7.08
C MET A 146 -5.41 11.37 8.55
N SER A 147 -4.52 10.43 8.85
CA SER A 147 -4.14 10.18 10.24
C SER A 147 -3.52 11.45 10.84
N GLY A 148 -3.72 11.65 12.15
CA GLY A 148 -3.17 12.82 12.84
C GLY A 148 -1.65 12.94 12.74
N GLU A 149 -0.93 11.82 12.59
CA GLU A 149 0.52 11.83 12.36
C GLU A 149 0.89 12.34 10.97
N LEU A 150 0.20 11.89 9.91
CA LEU A 150 0.45 12.42 8.57
C LEU A 150 0.07 13.90 8.46
N MET A 151 -1.01 14.32 9.13
CA MET A 151 -1.43 15.72 9.16
C MET A 151 -0.35 16.61 9.79
N LYS A 152 0.26 16.18 10.90
CA LYS A 152 1.38 16.89 11.52
C LYS A 152 2.58 17.01 10.58
N MET A 153 2.90 15.94 9.85
CA MET A 153 4.01 15.94 8.89
C MET A 153 3.76 16.91 7.72
N ALA A 154 2.53 16.91 7.18
CA ALA A 154 2.14 17.84 6.12
C ALA A 154 2.16 19.30 6.61
N ALA A 155 1.63 19.56 7.80
CA ALA A 155 1.65 20.89 8.40
C ALA A 155 3.08 21.40 8.61
N LEU A 156 3.98 20.57 9.16
CA LEU A 156 5.39 20.91 9.33
C LEU A 156 6.01 21.32 7.98
N LYS A 157 5.86 20.47 6.95
CA LYS A 157 6.38 20.75 5.61
C LYS A 157 5.81 22.04 5.01
N PHE A 158 4.54 22.32 5.22
CA PHE A 158 3.89 23.54 4.72
C PHE A 158 4.49 24.82 5.33
N PHE A 159 4.82 24.79 6.62
CA PHE A 159 5.50 25.91 7.28
C PHE A 159 6.95 26.03 6.84
N ASP A 160 7.66 24.91 6.67
CA ASP A 160 9.05 24.91 6.18
C ASP A 160 9.17 25.53 4.77
N LEU A 161 8.16 25.32 3.90
CA LEU A 161 8.09 25.92 2.56
C LEU A 161 7.72 27.41 2.57
N SER A 162 7.41 28.00 3.73
CA SER A 162 7.01 29.40 3.87
C SER A 162 8.16 30.32 4.30
N THR A 163 9.35 29.76 4.54
CA THR A 163 10.60 30.43 4.93
C THR A 163 11.59 30.44 3.79
#